data_AF-X0WT59-F1
#
_entry.id   AF-X0WT59-F1
#
_cell.length_a   1.000
_cell.length_b   1.000
_cell.length_c   1.000
_cell.angle_alpha   90.00
_cell.angle_beta   90.00
_cell.angle_gamma   90.00
#
_symmetry.space_group_name_H-M   'P 1'
#
loop_
_entity.id
_entity.type
_entity.pdbx_description
1 polymer ?
#
loop_
_entity_poly.entity_id
_entity_poly.type
_entity_poly.pdbx_seq_one_letter_code
_entity_poly.pdbx_strand_id
1 'polypeptide(L)' 'ADAGLIPMDRDILSIAGSGRGADTAVVLKPSHLHTMFDLYVKEIIAKPTSA' A
#
# COMPACT_ATOMS: atom_id res chain seq x y z
N ALA A 1 1.60 -9.08 -1.23
CA ALA A 1 2.66 -9.56 -0.33
C ALA A 1 2.68 -11.09 -0.28
N ASP A 2 1.61 -11.72 0.17
CA ASP A 2 1.59 -13.17 0.45
C ASP A 2 1.72 -14.07 -0.78
N ALA A 3 1.30 -13.58 -1.95
CA ALA A 3 1.52 -14.27 -3.22
C ALA A 3 2.99 -14.24 -3.72
N GLY A 4 3.89 -13.54 -3.03
CA GLY A 4 5.32 -13.44 -3.40
C GLY A 4 5.60 -12.59 -4.64
N LEU A 5 4.64 -11.79 -5.11
CA LEU A 5 4.73 -11.02 -6.37
C LEU A 5 5.45 -9.67 -6.25
N ILE A 6 5.79 -9.24 -5.05
CA ILE A 6 6.43 -7.95 -4.78
C ILE A 6 7.64 -8.15 -3.87
N PRO A 7 8.70 -7.33 -4.02
CA PRO A 7 9.84 -7.38 -3.12
C PRO A 7 9.43 -6.94 -1.71
N MET A 8 10.00 -7.58 -0.69
CA MET A 8 9.70 -7.34 0.73
C MET A 8 10.79 -6.58 1.47
N ASP A 9 11.95 -6.41 0.84
CA ASP A 9 13.16 -5.81 1.39
C ASP A 9 13.28 -4.31 1.07
N ARG A 10 12.31 -3.74 0.37
CA ARG A 10 12.28 -2.34 -0.03
C ARG A 10 10.89 -1.75 0.01
N ASP A 11 10.83 -0.43 0.01
CA ASP A 11 9.57 0.30 -0.08
C ASP A 11 8.94 0.12 -1.46
N ILE A 12 7.61 0.16 -1.49
CA ILE A 12 6.83 0.06 -2.71
C ILE A 12 5.81 1.20 -2.81
N LEU A 13 5.44 1.54 -4.05
CA LEU A 13 4.31 2.40 -4.34
C LEU A 13 3.05 1.53 -4.52
N SER A 14 2.06 1.73 -3.66
CA SER A 14 0.74 1.13 -3.79
C SER A 14 -0.22 2.13 -4.43
N ILE A 15 -1.02 1.68 -5.41
CA ILE A 15 -2.05 2.47 -6.09
C ILE A 15 -3.38 1.73 -5.97
N ALA A 16 -4.42 2.45 -5.56
CA ALA A 16 -5.77 1.94 -5.39
C ALA A 16 -6.82 3.00 -5.78
N GLY A 17 -8.09 2.58 -5.83
CA GLY A 17 -9.22 3.46 -6.14
C GLY A 17 -10.51 3.09 -5.41
N SER A 18 -11.38 4.08 -5.18
CA SER A 18 -12.70 3.89 -4.58
C SER A 18 -13.71 3.41 -5.64
N GLY A 19 -13.90 2.10 -5.74
CA GLY A 19 -14.86 1.45 -6.64
C GLY A 19 -14.41 1.33 -8.10
N ARG A 20 -13.84 2.39 -8.70
CA ARG A 20 -13.26 2.38 -10.05
C ARG A 20 -12.12 3.39 -10.21
N GLY A 21 -11.21 3.13 -11.15
CA GLY A 21 -10.07 3.98 -11.41
C GLY A 21 -9.03 3.94 -10.28
N ALA A 22 -8.28 5.02 -10.13
CA ALA A 22 -7.29 5.19 -9.06
C ALA A 22 -7.37 6.61 -8.50
N ASP A 23 -7.52 6.72 -7.18
CA ASP A 23 -7.62 7.98 -6.44
C ASP A 23 -6.69 8.03 -5.22
N THR A 24 -6.01 6.92 -4.91
CA THR A 24 -5.19 6.74 -3.72
C THR A 24 -3.82 6.18 -4.09
N ALA A 25 -2.75 6.81 -3.60
CA ALA A 25 -1.38 6.36 -3.81
C ALA A 25 -0.55 6.58 -2.53
N VAL A 26 0.16 5.54 -2.10
CA VAL A 26 0.98 5.56 -0.88
C VAL A 26 2.32 4.85 -1.09
N VAL A 27 3.37 5.35 -0.45
CA VAL A 27 4.63 4.62 -0.28
C VAL A 27 4.56 3.85 1.03
N LEU A 28 4.80 2.55 0.99
CA LEU A 28 4.76 1.70 2.18
C LEU A 28 5.86 0.65 2.19
N LYS A 29 6.21 0.20 3.40
CA LYS A 29 6.95 -1.05 3.61
C LYS A 29 5.93 -2.19 3.69
N PRO A 30 5.98 -3.18 2.78
CA PRO A 30 5.00 -4.27 2.76
C PRO A 30 5.21 -5.22 3.94
N SER A 31 4.16 -5.95 4.29
CA SER A 31 4.19 -7.05 5.27
C SER A 31 3.30 -8.21 4.81
N HIS A 32 3.47 -9.38 5.42
CA HIS A 32 2.65 -10.56 5.22
C HIS A 32 1.41 -10.56 6.12
N LEU A 33 0.42 -11.39 5.80
CA LEU A 33 -0.81 -11.51 6.60
C LEU A 33 -0.55 -11.92 8.06
N HIS A 34 0.42 -12.82 8.30
CA HIS A 34 0.75 -13.26 9.67
C HIS A 34 1.49 -12.18 10.50
N THR A 35 2.04 -11.16 9.85
CA THR A 35 2.77 -10.02 10.43
C THR A 35 2.13 -8.69 10.02
N MET A 36 0.81 -8.67 9.80
CA MET A 36 0.12 -7.53 9.20
C MET A 36 0.37 -6.19 9.94
N PHE A 37 0.59 -6.23 11.26
CA PHE A 37 0.89 -5.05 12.07
C PHE A 37 2.28 -4.44 11.81
N ASP A 38 3.17 -5.15 11.13
CA ASP A 38 4.48 -4.63 10.70
C ASP A 38 4.38 -3.80 9.41
N LEU A 39 3.21 -3.79 8.75
CA LEU A 39 2.96 -2.93 7.60
C LEU A 39 3.10 -1.46 8.02
N TYR A 40 3.89 -0.70 7.28
CA TYR A 40 4.18 0.68 7.62
C TYR A 40 3.99 1.61 6.42
N VAL A 41 3.05 2.55 6.53
CA VAL A 41 2.82 3.60 5.53
C VAL A 41 3.81 4.73 5.79
N LYS A 42 4.70 4.97 4.83
CA LYS A 42 5.73 6.01 4.92
C LYS A 42 5.22 7.37 4.45
N GLU A 43 4.47 7.37 3.35
CA GLU A 43 4.01 8.59 2.71
C GLU A 43 2.65 8.37 2.07
N ILE A 44 1.78 9.37 2.19
CA ILE A 44 0.54 9.47 1.43
C ILE A 44 0.77 10.49 0.32
N ILE A 45 0.82 10.03 -0.93
CA ILE A 45 1.02 10.89 -2.10
C ILE A 45 -0.31 11.50 -2.53
N ALA A 46 -1.35 10.67 -2.58
CA ALA A 46 -2.70 11.08 -2.94
C ALA A 46 -3.73 10.24 -2.17
N LYS A 47 -4.82 10.88 -1.76
CA LYS A 47 -6.00 10.24 -1.16
C LYS A 47 -7.19 11.19 -1.30
N PRO A 48 -8.42 10.68 -1.49
CA PRO A 48 -9.63 11.51 -1.38
C PRO A 48 -9.69 12.26 -0.04
N THR A 49 -10.12 13.51 -0.07
CA THR A 49 -10.34 14.32 1.15
C THR A 49 -11.63 13.94 1.87
N SER A 50 -12.59 13.36 1.15
CA SER A 50 -13.85 12.82 1.66
C SER A 50 -14.11 11.42 1.07
N ALA A 51 -14.89 10.62 1.78
CA ALA A 51 -15.37 9.31 1.34
C ALA A 51 -16.78 9.43 0.74
#